data_AF-A0A060BV43-F1
#
_entry.id   AF-A0A060BV43-F1
#
_cell.length_a   1.000
_cell.length_b   1.000
_cell.length_c   1.000
_cell.angle_alpha   90.00
_cell.angle_beta   90.00
_cell.angle_gamma   90.00
#
_symmetry.space_group_name_H-M   'P 1'
#
loop_
_entity.id
_entity.type
_entity.pdbx_description
1 polymer ?
#
loop_
_entity_poly.entity_id
_entity_poly.type
_entity_poly.pdbx_seq_one_letter_code
_entity_poly.pdbx_strand_id
1 'polypeptide(L)'
;MTACVALTFDDGPSTATTGKLLDTLSQLGVHATFFTIGAHVAAAPQLVAREIREGHVVGDHTWDHADLSKLSAADADSEIARAAQAVASASGTTPVLVRPP
;
A
#
# COMPACT_ATOMS: atom_id res chain seq x y z
N MET A 1 -24.85 13.85 10.18
CA MET A 1 -23.74 13.03 9.67
C MET A 1 -23.66 13.25 8.18
N THR A 2 -22.47 13.58 7.67
CA THR A 2 -22.24 13.65 6.22
C THR A 2 -22.04 12.23 5.70
N ALA A 3 -22.63 11.88 4.56
CA ALA A 3 -22.35 10.60 3.93
C ALA A 3 -20.87 10.55 3.50
N CYS A 4 -20.18 9.46 3.81
CA CYS A 4 -18.76 9.27 3.55
C CYS A 4 -18.51 7.88 2.95
N VAL A 5 -17.52 7.79 2.06
CA VAL A 5 -16.99 6.54 1.50
C VAL A 5 -15.47 6.64 1.46
N ALA A 6 -14.78 5.52 1.67
CA ALA A 6 -13.33 5.43 1.52
C ALA A 6 -12.99 4.62 0.26
N LEU A 7 -12.23 5.23 -0.65
CA LEU A 7 -11.66 4.51 -1.79
C LEU A 7 -10.39 3.79 -1.34
N THR A 8 -10.29 2.52 -1.68
CA THR A 8 -9.12 1.69 -1.35
C THR A 8 -8.68 0.91 -2.57
N PHE A 9 -7.37 0.81 -2.80
CA PHE A 9 -6.77 0.09 -3.91
C PHE A 9 -5.73 -0.90 -3.40
N ASP A 10 -5.78 -2.12 -3.91
CA ASP A 10 -4.91 -3.22 -3.51
C ASP A 10 -3.88 -3.51 -4.63
N ASP A 11 -2.93 -4.39 -4.35
CA ASP A 11 -1.90 -4.95 -5.26
C ASP A 11 -0.83 -4.00 -5.82
N GLY A 12 -0.93 -2.70 -5.51
CA GLY A 12 0.06 -1.70 -5.93
C GLY A 12 1.39 -1.77 -5.17
N PRO A 13 2.36 -0.89 -5.50
CA PRO A 13 2.33 0.04 -6.63
C PRO A 13 2.71 -0.64 -7.96
N SER A 14 1.97 -0.34 -9.02
CA SER A 14 2.29 -0.73 -10.40
C SER A 14 2.90 0.44 -11.16
N THR A 15 4.07 0.24 -11.78
CA THR A 15 4.72 1.25 -12.62
C THR A 15 3.90 1.63 -13.86
N ALA A 16 2.96 0.77 -14.29
CA ALA A 16 2.13 1.02 -15.46
C ALA A 16 0.87 1.85 -15.16
N THR A 17 0.33 1.76 -13.94
CA THR A 17 -1.01 2.28 -13.62
C THR A 17 -1.08 3.19 -12.39
N THR A 18 -0.30 2.94 -11.32
CA THR A 18 -0.41 3.70 -10.07
C THR A 18 -0.17 5.20 -10.28
N GLY A 19 0.82 5.58 -11.10
CA GLY A 19 1.06 6.99 -11.42
C GLY A 19 -0.15 7.70 -12.05
N LYS A 20 -0.86 7.02 -12.97
CA LYS A 20 -2.05 7.57 -13.63
C LYS A 20 -3.24 7.66 -12.68
N LEU A 21 -3.36 6.71 -11.76
CA LEU A 21 -4.38 6.74 -10.72
C LEU A 21 -4.15 7.93 -9.78
N LEU A 22 -2.91 8.15 -9.34
CA LEU A 22 -2.53 9.31 -8.52
C LEU A 22 -2.86 10.63 -9.23
N ASP A 23 -2.55 10.74 -10.52
CA ASP A 23 -2.91 11.92 -11.32
C ASP A 23 -4.43 12.15 -11.33
N THR A 24 -5.23 11.09 -11.43
CA THR A 24 -6.69 11.17 -11.43
C THR A 24 -7.24 11.58 -10.06
N LEU A 25 -6.73 11.01 -8.98
CA LEU A 25 -7.14 11.36 -7.61
C LEU A 25 -6.81 12.83 -7.30
N SER A 26 -5.63 13.29 -7.73
CA SER A 26 -5.20 14.69 -7.62
C SER A 26 -6.13 15.63 -8.39
N GLN A 27 -6.49 15.31 -9.63
CA GLN A 27 -7.44 16.09 -10.44
C GLN A 27 -8.83 16.19 -9.80
N LEU A 28 -9.26 15.13 -9.11
CA LEU A 28 -10.54 15.09 -8.42
C LEU A 28 -10.49 15.70 -7.02
N GLY A 29 -9.30 16.04 -6.50
CA GLY A 29 -9.12 16.59 -5.15
C GLY A 29 -9.51 15.61 -4.04
N VAL A 30 -9.35 14.30 -4.26
CA VAL A 30 -9.72 13.25 -3.30
C VAL A 30 -8.51 12.42 -2.89
N HIS A 31 -8.57 11.84 -1.69
CA HIS A 31 -7.54 10.93 -1.20
C HIS A 31 -8.07 9.49 -1.14
N ALA A 32 -7.15 8.53 -1.20
CA ALA A 32 -7.45 7.11 -1.11
C ALA A 32 -6.50 6.40 -0.12
N THR A 33 -6.79 5.13 0.17
CA THR A 33 -5.87 4.22 0.86
C THR A 33 -5.32 3.19 -0.12
N PHE A 34 -4.01 3.02 -0.16
CA PHE A 34 -3.32 2.05 -1.02
C PHE A 34 -2.78 0.91 -0.15
N PHE A 35 -3.29 -0.30 -0.30
CA PHE A 35 -2.71 -1.49 0.32
C PHE A 35 -1.70 -2.07 -0.67
N THR A 36 -0.42 -1.94 -0.32
CA THR A 36 0.69 -2.22 -1.25
C THR A 36 1.40 -3.52 -0.93
N ILE A 37 1.75 -4.27 -1.98
CA ILE A 37 2.55 -5.51 -1.88
C ILE A 37 4.02 -5.13 -1.70
N GLY A 38 4.67 -5.64 -0.66
CA GLY A 38 6.05 -5.31 -0.29
C GLY A 38 7.06 -5.48 -1.43
N ALA A 39 6.96 -6.56 -2.21
CA ALA A 39 7.81 -6.79 -3.38
C ALA A 39 7.64 -5.71 -4.46
N HIS A 40 6.43 -5.19 -4.65
CA HIS A 40 6.16 -4.08 -5.58
C HIS A 40 6.70 -2.75 -5.04
N VAL A 41 6.59 -2.53 -3.73
CA VAL A 41 7.20 -1.37 -3.07
C VAL A 41 8.71 -1.36 -3.28
N ALA A 42 9.38 -2.51 -3.11
CA ALA A 42 10.81 -2.63 -3.34
C ALA A 42 11.20 -2.34 -4.80
N ALA A 43 10.34 -2.68 -5.76
CA ALA A 43 10.56 -2.43 -7.18
C ALA A 43 10.27 -0.98 -7.60
N ALA A 44 9.36 -0.29 -6.91
CA ALA A 44 8.93 1.07 -7.25
C ALA A 44 8.74 1.98 -6.01
N PRO A 45 9.79 2.18 -5.18
CA PRO A 45 9.67 2.92 -3.93
C PRO A 45 9.26 4.39 -4.13
N GLN A 46 9.61 4.97 -5.28
CA GLN A 46 9.23 6.33 -5.65
C GLN A 46 7.71 6.52 -5.76
N LEU A 47 6.95 5.47 -6.07
CA LEU A 47 5.48 5.55 -6.15
C LEU A 47 4.84 5.58 -4.76
N VAL A 48 5.36 4.81 -3.81
CA VAL A 48 4.91 4.86 -2.41
C VAL A 48 5.26 6.20 -1.77
N ALA A 49 6.46 6.71 -2.03
CA ALA A 49 6.84 8.06 -1.59
C ALA A 49 5.89 9.13 -2.16
N ARG A 50 5.44 8.94 -3.40
CA ARG A 50 4.48 9.82 -4.07
C ARG A 50 3.08 9.72 -3.43
N GLU A 51 2.59 8.51 -3.17
CA GLU A 51 1.30 8.27 -2.48
C GLU A 51 1.22 9.04 -1.16
N ILE A 52 2.25 8.90 -0.30
CA ILE A 52 2.33 9.61 0.99
C ILE A 52 2.41 11.13 0.79
N ARG A 53 3.28 11.60 -0.12
CA ARG A 53 3.45 13.04 -0.38
C ARG A 53 2.17 13.70 -0.90
N GLU A 54 1.32 12.97 -1.62
CA GLU A 54 0.04 13.45 -2.16
C GLU A 54 -1.13 13.32 -1.16
N GLY A 55 -0.85 12.93 0.09
CA GLY A 55 -1.83 12.92 1.17
C GLY A 55 -2.68 11.65 1.25
N HIS A 56 -2.28 10.60 0.54
CA HIS A 56 -2.92 9.29 0.64
C HIS A 56 -2.41 8.51 1.85
N VAL A 57 -3.17 7.49 2.24
CA VAL A 57 -2.74 6.52 3.25
C VAL A 57 -2.14 5.31 2.53
N VAL A 58 -1.02 4.80 3.03
CA VAL A 58 -0.44 3.52 2.57
C VAL A 58 -0.57 2.49 3.69
N GLY A 59 -1.17 1.36 3.34
CA GLY A 59 -1.30 0.16 4.15
C GLY A 59 -0.49 -1.00 3.57
N ASP A 60 -0.37 -2.04 4.38
CA ASP A 60 0.35 -3.28 4.08
C ASP A 60 -0.59 -4.30 3.42
N HIS A 61 -0.16 -4.89 2.31
CA HIS A 61 -0.85 -5.99 1.61
C HIS A 61 0.04 -7.23 1.44
N THR A 62 0.80 -7.55 2.50
CA THR A 62 1.81 -8.61 2.57
C THR A 62 2.99 -8.42 1.61
N TRP A 63 3.98 -9.29 1.70
CA TRP A 63 5.21 -9.13 0.94
C TRP A 63 5.05 -9.62 -0.50
N ASP A 64 4.42 -10.78 -0.70
CA ASP A 64 4.24 -11.39 -2.03
C ASP A 64 2.81 -11.85 -2.32
N HIS A 65 1.82 -11.36 -1.56
CA HIS A 65 0.40 -11.71 -1.71
C HIS A 65 0.10 -13.18 -1.35
N ALA A 66 0.88 -13.76 -0.44
CA ALA A 66 0.59 -15.09 0.11
C ALA A 66 -0.72 -15.12 0.91
N ASP A 67 -1.48 -16.20 0.75
CA ASP A 67 -2.67 -16.51 1.56
C ASP A 67 -2.25 -16.80 3.01
N LEU A 68 -2.40 -15.81 3.88
CA LEU A 68 -1.98 -15.88 5.28
C LEU A 68 -2.66 -17.02 6.06
N SER A 69 -3.84 -17.48 5.63
CA SER A 69 -4.55 -18.58 6.31
C SER A 69 -3.89 -19.94 6.12
N LYS A 70 -2.98 -20.05 5.14
CA LYS A 70 -2.23 -21.27 4.82
C LYS A 70 -0.81 -21.27 5.37
N LEU A 71 -0.37 -20.16 5.98
CA LEU A 71 0.96 -19.99 6.50
C LEU A 71 1.06 -20.37 7.98
N SER A 72 2.28 -20.66 8.44
CA SER A 72 2.54 -20.65 9.87
C SER A 72 2.43 -19.22 10.41
N ALA A 73 2.20 -19.05 11.71
CA ALA A 73 2.16 -17.72 12.31
C ALA A 73 3.45 -16.92 12.07
N ALA A 74 4.61 -17.59 12.13
CA ALA A 74 5.90 -16.95 11.89
C ALA A 74 6.07 -16.49 10.42
N ASP A 75 5.57 -17.27 9.46
CA ASP A 75 5.63 -16.91 8.04
C ASP A 75 4.65 -15.76 7.74
N ALA A 76 3.45 -15.77 8.32
CA ALA A 76 2.50 -14.66 8.21
C ALA A 76 3.03 -13.36 8.84
N ASP A 77 3.68 -13.44 10.01
CA ASP A 77 4.34 -12.29 10.64
C ASP A 77 5.48 -11.76 9.76
N SER A 78 6.24 -12.65 9.12
CA SER A 78 7.32 -12.28 8.19
C SER A 78 6.80 -11.55 6.96
N GLU A 79 5.69 -12.03 6.37
CA GLU A 79 5.03 -11.37 5.24
C GLU A 79 4.68 -9.91 5.54
N ILE A 80 4.02 -9.68 6.68
CA ILE A 80 3.61 -8.33 7.12
C ILE A 80 4.84 -7.49 7.50
N ALA A 81 5.76 -8.02 8.31
CA ALA A 81 6.90 -7.23 8.79
C ALA A 81 7.82 -6.76 7.65
N ARG A 82 8.03 -7.61 6.64
CA ARG A 82 8.87 -7.27 5.47
C ARG A 82 8.22 -6.22 4.58
N ALA A 83 6.91 -6.33 4.35
CA ALA A 83 6.17 -5.33 3.58
C ALA A 83 6.14 -3.97 4.29
N ALA A 84 5.85 -3.95 5.59
CA ALA A 84 5.89 -2.74 6.41
C ALA A 84 7.28 -2.07 6.38
N GLN A 85 8.35 -2.85 6.44
CA GLN A 85 9.72 -2.31 6.35
C GLN A 85 10.02 -1.72 4.96
N ALA A 86 9.51 -2.32 3.88
CA ALA A 86 9.66 -1.76 2.54
C ALA A 86 8.96 -0.40 2.41
N VAL A 87 7.72 -0.29 2.90
CA VAL A 87 6.95 0.98 2.91
C VAL A 87 7.67 2.04 3.73
N ALA A 88 8.14 1.69 4.94
CA ALA A 88 8.89 2.58 5.81
C ALA A 88 10.18 3.08 5.15
N SER A 89 10.91 2.19 4.47
CA SER A 89 12.15 2.55 3.76
C SER A 89 11.88 3.45 2.55
N ALA A 90 10.77 3.23 1.84
CA ALA A 90 10.41 4.01 0.65
C ALA A 90 9.90 5.42 0.97
N SER A 91 9.20 5.59 2.10
CA SER A 91 8.43 6.81 2.37
C SER A 91 8.74 7.51 3.71
N GLY A 92 9.51 6.87 4.59
CA GLY A 92 9.69 7.33 5.97
C GLY A 92 8.47 7.12 6.87
N THR A 93 7.38 6.53 6.35
CA THR A 93 6.14 6.26 7.10
C THR A 93 5.96 4.76 7.29
N THR A 94 5.73 4.33 8.54
CA THR A 94 5.39 2.93 8.82
C THR A 94 3.89 2.72 8.66
N PRO A 95 3.43 1.75 7.85
CA PRO A 95 2.02 1.46 7.73
C PRO A 95 1.47 0.92 9.05
N VAL A 96 0.28 1.38 9.44
CA VAL A 96 -0.42 0.94 10.66
C VAL A 96 -1.71 0.16 10.35
N LEU A 97 -1.98 -0.05 9.07
CA LEU A 97 -3.12 -0.79 8.55
C LEU A 97 -2.59 -1.97 7.73
N VAL A 98 -3.24 -3.13 7.90
CA VAL A 98 -2.99 -4.34 7.11
C VAL A 98 -4.30 -4.75 6.47
N ARG A 99 -4.26 -5.14 5.19
CA ARG A 99 -5.33 -5.87 4.53
C ARG A 99 -4.76 -7.21 4.07
N PRO A 100 -5.25 -8.36 4.57
CA PRO A 100 -4.84 -9.66 4.04
C PRO A 100 -5.30 -9.84 2.57
N PRO A 101 -4.54 -10.61 1.76
CA PRO A 101 -4.97 -11.12 0.45
C PRO A 101 -6.30 -11.87 0.45
#